data_AF-A0A386WEI3-F1
#
_entry.id   AF-A0A386WEI3-F1
#
_cell.length_a   1.000
_cell.length_b   1.000
_cell.length_c   1.000
_cell.angle_alpha   90.00
_cell.angle_beta   90.00
_cell.angle_gamma   90.00
#
_symmetry.space_group_name_H-M   'P 1'
#
loop_
_entity.id
_entity.type
_entity.pdbx_description
1 polymer ?
#
loop_
_entity_poly.entity_id
_entity_poly.type
_entity_poly.pdbx_seq_one_letter_code
_entity_poly.pdbx_strand_id
1 'polypeptide(L)'
;MKLYVDTKGKQVTVSKDPEPKNDQNGNQRSEKGTGRLMWATQVIVLDETGGEVISITTAGEKPGVMVGQLIEVEQLEAIPWATNGRNGVAFRAISLKPKAGSAAK
;
A
#
# COMPACT_ATOMS: atom_id res chain seq x y z
N MET A 1 4.29 -19.44 -3.43
CA MET A 1 5.45 -18.71 -2.87
C MET A 1 5.06 -17.25 -2.76
N LYS A 2 5.41 -16.56 -1.66
CA LYS A 2 5.19 -15.11 -1.49
C LYS A 2 6.49 -14.35 -1.73
N LEU A 3 6.41 -13.15 -2.30
CA LEU A 3 7.56 -12.28 -2.52
C LEU A 3 7.44 -11.06 -1.62
N TYR A 4 8.28 -11.00 -0.59
CA TYR A 4 8.32 -9.85 0.31
C TYR A 4 9.36 -8.84 -0.15
N VAL A 5 9.01 -7.56 -0.08
CA VAL A 5 9.88 -6.43 -0.39
C VAL A 5 10.48 -5.93 0.92
N ASP A 6 11.80 -5.87 0.99
CA ASP A 6 12.49 -5.24 2.12
C ASP A 6 12.39 -3.71 2.02
N THR A 7 11.80 -3.09 3.05
CA THR A 7 11.66 -1.64 3.16
C THR A 7 12.73 -1.01 4.06
N LYS A 8 13.71 -1.78 4.55
CA LYS A 8 14.82 -1.26 5.35
C LYS A 8 15.64 -0.25 4.53
N GLY A 9 15.96 0.89 5.14
CA GLY A 9 16.67 1.99 4.48
C GLY A 9 15.82 2.82 3.52
N LYS A 10 14.56 2.45 3.28
CA LYS A 10 13.64 3.20 2.43
C LYS A 10 12.81 4.19 3.25
N GLN A 11 12.58 5.37 2.68
CA GLN A 11 11.61 6.33 3.21
C GLN A 11 10.28 6.12 2.49
N VAL A 12 9.21 5.88 3.24
CA VAL A 12 7.87 5.68 2.67
C VAL A 12 6.96 6.78 3.17
N THR A 13 6.53 7.66 2.27
CA THR A 13 5.69 8.81 2.59
C THR A 13 4.35 8.68 1.89
N VAL A 14 3.24 8.90 2.61
CA VAL A 14 1.90 8.88 2.02
C VAL A 14 1.74 10.04 1.04
N SER A 15 1.43 9.75 -0.22
CA SER A 15 1.15 10.76 -1.26
C SER A 15 -0.34 10.93 -1.54
N LYS A 16 -1.17 9.93 -1.18
CA LYS A 16 -2.63 10.02 -1.21
C LYS A 16 -3.21 9.24 -0.04
N ASP A 17 -4.17 9.85 0.65
CA ASP A 17 -4.86 9.24 1.79
C ASP A 17 -5.45 7.87 1.44
N PRO A 18 -5.60 6.98 2.43
CA PRO A 18 -6.28 5.71 2.24
C PRO A 18 -7.72 5.91 1.72
N GLU A 19 -8.03 5.26 0.60
CA GLU A 19 -9.35 5.29 -0.03
C GLU A 19 -9.91 3.87 -0.23
N PRO A 20 -11.25 3.70 -0.30
CA PRO A 20 -11.86 2.43 -0.66
C PRO A 20 -11.28 1.90 -1.99
N LYS A 21 -10.81 0.65 -1.99
CA LYS A 21 -10.36 0.00 -3.23
C LYS A 21 -11.57 -0.55 -3.97
N ASN A 22 -12.10 0.22 -4.90
CA ASN A 22 -13.33 -0.13 -5.60
C ASN A 22 -13.10 -1.06 -6.81
N ASP A 23 -14.14 -1.81 -7.17
CA ASP A 23 -14.22 -2.54 -8.43
C ASP A 23 -14.69 -1.62 -9.58
N GLN A 24 -14.88 -2.20 -10.77
CA GLN A 24 -15.32 -1.45 -11.96
C GLN A 24 -16.75 -0.89 -11.84
N ASN A 25 -17.54 -1.40 -10.90
CA ASN A 25 -18.91 -0.97 -10.63
C ASN A 25 -18.99 0.04 -9.47
N GLY A 26 -17.86 0.42 -8.89
CA GLY A 26 -17.78 1.35 -7.77
C GLY A 26 -17.98 0.71 -6.39
N ASN A 27 -18.16 -0.61 -6.29
CA ASN A 27 -18.31 -1.28 -5.00
C ASN A 27 -16.94 -1.51 -4.37
N GLN A 28 -16.82 -1.27 -3.06
CA GLN A 28 -15.58 -1.54 -2.35
C GLN A 28 -15.27 -3.03 -2.36
N ARG A 29 -14.07 -3.38 -2.79
CA ARG A 29 -13.62 -4.76 -2.84
C ARG A 29 -13.39 -5.30 -1.45
N SER A 30 -13.65 -6.59 -1.28
CA SER A 30 -13.34 -7.34 -0.08
C SER A 30 -12.28 -8.40 -0.35
N GLU A 31 -11.47 -8.71 0.66
CA GLU A 31 -10.53 -9.82 0.63
C GLU A 31 -11.26 -11.17 0.53
N LYS A 32 -10.83 -11.98 -0.45
CA LYS A 32 -11.28 -13.35 -0.58
C LYS A 32 -10.89 -14.16 0.66
N GLY A 33 -11.84 -14.88 1.23
CA GLY A 33 -11.62 -15.75 2.41
C GLY A 33 -11.94 -15.06 3.74
N THR A 34 -11.68 -13.76 3.89
CA THR A 34 -11.97 -13.02 5.14
C THR A 34 -13.18 -12.09 5.02
N GLY A 35 -13.53 -11.66 3.81
CA GLY A 35 -14.60 -10.68 3.57
C GLY A 35 -14.23 -9.26 4.02
N ARG A 36 -12.99 -9.01 4.45
CA ARG A 36 -12.56 -7.69 4.95
C ARG A 36 -12.45 -6.68 3.82
N LEU A 37 -12.98 -5.48 4.02
CA LEU A 37 -12.90 -4.39 3.05
C LEU A 37 -11.45 -4.02 2.74
N MET A 38 -11.17 -3.74 1.47
CA MET A 38 -9.84 -3.36 1.00
C MET A 38 -9.70 -1.85 0.88
N TRP A 39 -8.53 -1.35 1.28
CA TRP A 39 -8.14 0.05 1.18
C TRP A 39 -6.91 0.18 0.30
N ALA A 40 -6.83 1.24 -0.49
CA ALA A 40 -5.67 1.60 -1.27
C ALA A 40 -5.06 2.88 -0.70
N THR A 41 -3.76 2.87 -0.42
CA THR A 41 -2.99 4.04 -0.01
C THR A 41 -1.87 4.26 -1.02
N GLN A 42 -1.74 5.48 -1.54
CA GLN A 42 -0.61 5.81 -2.43
C GLN A 42 0.54 6.33 -1.59
N VAL A 43 1.75 5.86 -1.90
CA VAL A 43 2.98 6.27 -1.24
C VAL A 43 4.04 6.59 -2.26
N ILE A 44 4.95 7.48 -1.89
CA ILE A 44 6.26 7.61 -2.53
C ILE A 44 7.24 6.82 -1.67
N VAL A 45 7.98 5.91 -2.30
CA VAL A 45 9.11 5.18 -1.72
C VAL A 45 10.38 5.82 -2.24
N LEU A 46 11.24 6.32 -1.37
CA LEU A 46 12.53 6.90 -1.74
C LEU A 46 13.68 6.10 -1.13
N ASP A 47 14.73 5.92 -1.92
CA ASP A 47 16.06 5.52 -1.47
C ASP A 47 17.16 6.25 -2.26
N GLU A 48 18.41 5.84 -2.08
CA GLU A 48 19.58 6.41 -2.75
C GLU A 48 19.57 6.27 -4.28
N THR A 49 18.76 5.36 -4.83
CA THR A 49 18.64 5.12 -6.27
C THR A 49 17.55 5.95 -6.93
N GLY A 50 16.59 6.46 -6.15
CA GLY A 50 15.50 7.29 -6.66
C GLY A 50 14.20 7.12 -5.88
N GLY A 51 13.13 7.68 -6.45
CA GLY A 51 11.78 7.60 -5.91
C GLY A 51 10.83 6.85 -6.82
N GLU A 52 9.96 6.02 -6.25
CA GLU A 52 8.88 5.33 -6.95
C GLU A 52 7.54 5.61 -6.27
N VAL A 53 6.48 5.81 -7.07
CA VAL A 53 5.11 5.96 -6.55
C VAL A 53 4.39 4.63 -6.70
N ILE A 54 3.93 4.05 -5.59
CA ILE A 54 3.19 2.79 -5.58
C ILE A 54 1.88 2.91 -4.82
N SER A 55 0.92 2.04 -5.16
CA SER A 55 -0.32 1.88 -4.40
C SER A 55 -0.27 0.59 -3.59
N ILE A 56 -0.35 0.73 -2.26
CA ILE A 56 -0.35 -0.40 -1.32
C ILE A 56 -1.79 -0.71 -0.93
N THR A 57 -2.15 -1.99 -1.01
CA THR A 57 -3.45 -2.49 -0.55
C THR A 57 -3.33 -3.04 0.88
N THR A 58 -4.24 -2.63 1.76
CA THR A 58 -4.48 -3.25 3.07
C THR A 58 -5.92 -3.78 3.15
N ALA A 59 -6.18 -4.71 4.06
CA ALA A 59 -7.52 -5.28 4.26
C ALA A 59 -7.95 -5.16 5.73
N GLY A 60 -9.21 -4.78 5.96
CA GLY A 60 -9.78 -4.57 7.29
C GLY A 60 -10.15 -3.12 7.52
N GLU A 61 -9.74 -2.58 8.66
CA GLU A 61 -9.98 -1.19 9.02
C GLU A 61 -9.22 -0.24 8.10
N LYS A 62 -9.76 0.98 7.94
CA LYS A 62 -9.09 2.05 7.20
C LYS A 62 -7.76 2.38 7.89
N PRO A 63 -6.61 2.38 7.18
CA PRO A 63 -5.36 2.81 7.77
C PRO A 63 -5.46 4.24 8.33
N GLY A 64 -4.96 4.46 9.55
CA GLY A 64 -4.93 5.76 10.22
C GLY A 64 -3.72 6.62 9.83
N VAL A 65 -3.39 6.67 8.54
CA VAL A 65 -2.27 7.45 8.00
C VAL A 65 -2.80 8.54 7.08
N MET A 66 -2.05 9.65 6.94
CA MET A 66 -2.45 10.81 6.15
C MET A 66 -1.36 11.28 5.19
N VAL A 67 -1.74 11.99 4.13
CA VAL A 67 -0.80 12.60 3.16
C VAL A 67 0.31 13.37 3.88
N GLY A 68 1.54 13.21 3.37
CA GLY A 68 2.76 13.82 3.91
C GLY A 68 3.38 13.07 5.09
N GLN A 69 2.68 12.09 5.66
CA GLN A 69 3.19 11.32 6.78
C GLN A 69 4.19 10.26 6.34
N LEU A 70 5.31 10.16 7.07
CA LEU A 70 6.29 9.09 6.94
C LEU A 70 5.78 7.87 7.72
N ILE A 71 5.76 6.71 7.07
CA ILE A 71 5.15 5.50 7.61
C ILE A 71 6.10 4.30 7.60
N GLU A 72 5.78 3.33 8.44
CA GLU A 72 6.31 1.97 8.40
C GLU A 72 5.30 1.06 7.70
N VAL A 73 5.80 0.18 6.83
CA VAL A 73 4.99 -0.77 6.06
C VAL A 73 5.25 -2.17 6.59
N GLU A 74 4.22 -2.81 7.12
CA GLU A 74 4.33 -4.15 7.71
C GLU A 74 4.07 -5.24 6.67
N GLN A 75 5.08 -6.09 6.44
CA GLN A 75 5.03 -7.22 5.49
C GLN A 75 4.57 -6.83 4.09
N LEU A 76 5.33 -5.97 3.42
CA LEU A 76 5.07 -5.58 2.03
C LEU A 76 5.30 -6.77 1.09
N GLU A 77 4.23 -7.27 0.49
CA GLU A 77 4.21 -8.33 -0.52
C GLU A 77 4.08 -7.71 -1.92
N ALA A 78 4.98 -8.11 -2.82
CA ALA A 78 4.86 -7.89 -4.24
C ALA A 78 4.14 -9.07 -4.89
N ILE A 79 3.09 -8.78 -5.66
CA ILE A 79 2.24 -9.78 -6.32
C ILE A 79 2.30 -9.52 -7.83
N PRO A 80 3.22 -10.17 -8.55
CA PRO A 80 3.23 -10.13 -10.00
C PRO A 80 1.94 -10.70 -10.58
N TRP A 81 1.42 -10.05 -11.62
CA TRP A 81 0.25 -10.53 -12.33
C TRP A 81 0.39 -10.28 -13.83
N ALA A 82 -0.30 -11.11 -14.61
CA ALA A 82 -0.48 -10.93 -16.03
C ALA A 82 -1.92 -11.32 -16.42
N THR A 83 -2.66 -10.40 -17.03
CA THR A 83 -4.06 -10.57 -17.40
C THR A 83 -4.33 -9.85 -18.72
N ASN A 84 -4.93 -10.53 -19.70
CA ASN A 84 -5.34 -9.96 -20.98
C ASN A 84 -4.23 -9.13 -21.68
N GLY A 85 -3.00 -9.67 -21.72
CA GLY A 85 -1.84 -9.01 -22.34
C GLY A 85 -1.27 -7.83 -21.55
N ARG A 86 -1.79 -7.51 -20.37
CA ARG A 86 -1.21 -6.55 -19.42
C ARG A 86 -0.51 -7.28 -18.29
N ASN A 87 0.57 -6.72 -17.80
CA ASN A 87 1.34 -7.23 -16.66
C ASN A 87 1.67 -6.10 -15.69
N GLY A 88 1.96 -6.47 -14.45
CA GLY A 88 2.37 -5.52 -13.43
C GLY A 88 2.64 -6.19 -12.09
N VAL A 89 2.90 -5.37 -11.09
CA VAL A 89 3.06 -5.79 -9.69
C VAL A 89 2.00 -5.07 -8.87
N ALA A 90 1.22 -5.83 -8.11
CA ALA A 90 0.37 -5.28 -7.07
C ALA A 90 1.11 -5.34 -5.73
N PHE A 91 1.00 -4.29 -4.93
CA PHE A 91 1.62 -4.25 -3.60
C PHE A 91 0.56 -4.41 -2.52
N ARG A 92 0.87 -5.26 -1.53
CA ARG A 92 -0.02 -5.56 -0.42
C ARG A 92 0.76 -5.50 0.89
N ALA A 93 0.17 -4.93 1.93
CA ALA A 93 0.75 -4.94 3.27
C ALA A 93 -0.29 -5.41 4.29
N ILE A 94 0.20 -5.83 5.46
CA ILE A 94 -0.67 -6.14 6.61
C ILE A 94 -1.15 -4.85 7.27
N SER A 95 -0.25 -3.90 7.48
CA SER A 95 -0.58 -2.61 8.10
C SER A 95 0.32 -1.48 7.59
N LEU A 96 -0.18 -0.25 7.71
CA LEU A 96 0.55 0.99 7.49
C LEU A 96 0.47 1.79 8.78
N LYS A 97 1.60 2.14 9.37
CA LYS A 97 1.66 2.81 10.68
C LYS A 97 2.49 4.09 10.55
N PRO A 98 2.09 5.19 11.23
CA PRO A 98 2.98 6.33 11.41
C PRO A 98 4.35 5.90 11.92
N LYS A 99 5.42 6.37 11.28
CA LYS A 99 6.75 6.23 11.86
C LYS A 99 6.87 7.20 13.03
N ALA A 100 7.33 6.72 14.18
CA ALA A 100 7.43 7.53 15.39
C ALA A 100 8.20 8.85 15.11
N GLY A 101 7.62 9.98 15.53
CA GLY A 101 8.17 11.32 15.28
C GLY A 101 7.76 11.97 13.95
N SER A 102 7.03 11.28 13.08
CA SER A 102 6.38 11.88 11.91
C SER A 102 5.00 12.43 12.30
N ALA A 103 4.97 13.64 12.84
CA ALA A 103 3.74 14.44 12.81
C ALA A 103 3.57 14.99 11.39
N ALA A 104 2.39 14.81 10.79
CA ALA A 104 2.03 15.50 9.55
C ALA A 104 2.09 17.01 9.82
N LYS A 105 2.70 17.75 8.90
CA LYS A 105 2.84 19.21 8.99
C LYS A 105 1.64 19.90 8.35
#